data_AF-A0A7V9GVK6-F1
#
_entry.id   AF-A0A7V9GVK6-F1
#
_cell.length_a   1.000
_cell.length_b   1.000
_cell.length_c   1.000
_cell.angle_alpha   90.00
_cell.angle_beta   90.00
_cell.angle_gamma   90.00
#
_symmetry.space_group_name_H-M   'P 1'
#
loop_
_entity.id
_entity.type
_entity.pdbx_description
1 polymer ?
#
loop_
_entity_poly.entity_id
_entity_poly.type
_entity_poly.pdbx_seq_one_letter_code
_entity_poly.pdbx_strand_id
1 'polypeptide(L)'
;MPQAISNAQDIELEEASDQAFCPHCFLLVEAGVEQPWPPAPTRCRHCRLLIGPGRGRQSADANPGARGTAAGVFAHRAKHSEAGEEASPDRVREAIRSVAERRGARPERLLMVDYQQTALEDESLPPLGDVFTAFGSWKRARKEAAVG
;
A
#
# COMPACT_ATOMS: atom_id res chain seq x y z
N MET A 1 46.41 6.10 -43.07
CA MET A 1 45.54 7.27 -42.75
C MET A 1 44.30 7.19 -43.63
N PRO A 2 43.09 7.56 -43.18
CA PRO A 2 42.45 7.49 -41.85
C PRO A 2 41.16 6.61 -41.89
N GLN A 3 40.75 5.97 -40.79
CA GLN A 3 39.58 6.29 -39.94
C GLN A 3 38.24 6.46 -40.71
N ALA A 4 37.14 5.80 -40.36
CA ALA A 4 36.49 5.95 -39.07
C ALA A 4 35.66 4.73 -38.63
N ILE A 5 35.71 4.52 -37.33
CA ILE A 5 34.94 3.56 -36.54
C ILE A 5 33.58 4.22 -36.33
N SER A 6 32.51 3.71 -36.93
CA SER A 6 31.15 4.20 -36.67
C SER A 6 30.64 3.63 -35.35
N ASN A 7 30.94 4.33 -34.26
CA ASN A 7 30.17 4.29 -33.03
C ASN A 7 28.95 5.21 -33.23
N ALA A 8 27.76 4.62 -33.38
CA ALA A 8 26.47 5.29 -33.18
C ALA A 8 25.36 4.24 -33.25
N GLN A 9 25.17 3.51 -32.15
CA GLN A 9 23.85 3.00 -31.80
C GLN A 9 23.59 3.42 -30.37
N ASP A 10 23.07 4.64 -30.27
CA ASP A 10 22.27 5.11 -29.15
C ASP A 10 21.19 4.06 -28.86
N ILE A 11 21.33 3.38 -27.72
CA ILE A 11 20.23 2.69 -27.07
C ILE A 11 19.88 3.56 -25.87
N GLU A 12 19.12 4.62 -26.13
CA GLU A 12 18.43 5.34 -25.06
C GLU A 12 17.20 4.54 -24.62
N LEU A 13 17.06 4.46 -23.30
CA LEU A 13 15.85 4.24 -22.50
C LEU A 13 15.37 2.81 -22.31
N GLU A 14 15.75 2.23 -21.17
CA GLU A 14 14.83 2.10 -20.02
C GLU A 14 15.68 1.77 -18.77
N GLU A 15 16.29 2.78 -18.14
CA GLU A 15 16.62 2.59 -16.72
C GLU A 15 15.28 2.57 -15.99
N ALA A 16 14.80 1.36 -15.68
CA ALA A 16 13.70 1.15 -14.77
C ALA A 16 14.12 1.74 -13.43
N SER A 17 13.87 3.03 -13.27
CA SER A 17 14.12 3.74 -12.03
C SER A 17 13.38 3.00 -10.92
N ASP A 18 14.12 2.58 -9.89
CA ASP A 18 13.60 1.64 -8.91
C ASP A 18 12.43 2.26 -8.14
N GLN A 19 11.58 1.37 -7.60
CA GLN A 19 10.48 1.75 -6.72
C GLN A 19 10.92 1.65 -5.25
N ALA A 20 10.49 2.63 -4.45
CA ALA A 20 10.70 2.65 -3.00
C ALA A 20 9.38 2.51 -2.25
N PHE A 21 9.26 1.40 -1.52
CA PHE A 21 8.14 1.08 -0.65
C PHE A 21 8.49 1.33 0.82
N CYS A 22 7.51 1.80 1.59
CA CYS A 22 7.69 2.04 3.01
C CYS A 22 7.82 0.71 3.79
N PRO A 23 8.80 0.53 4.68
CA PRO A 23 8.91 -0.68 5.48
C PRO A 23 7.79 -0.85 6.52
N HIS A 24 7.01 0.20 6.80
CA HIS A 24 5.96 0.15 7.82
C HIS A 24 4.57 -0.16 7.27
N CYS A 25 4.27 0.35 6.08
CA CYS A 25 2.96 0.25 5.45
C CYS A 25 2.98 -0.42 4.09
N PHE A 26 4.16 -0.75 3.56
CA PHE A 26 4.33 -1.50 2.30
C PHE A 26 3.73 -0.81 1.07
N LEU A 27 3.41 0.47 1.19
CA LEU A 27 2.90 1.30 0.10
C LEU A 27 4.04 2.02 -0.61
N LEU A 28 3.88 2.19 -1.92
CA LEU A 28 4.80 2.94 -2.78
C LEU A 28 4.91 4.38 -2.28
N VAL A 29 6.12 4.74 -1.83
CA VAL A 29 6.42 6.10 -1.36
C VAL A 29 6.88 6.95 -2.53
N GLU A 30 7.80 6.42 -3.33
CA GLU A 30 8.44 7.13 -4.42
C GLU A 30 8.80 6.11 -5.52
N ALA A 31 8.55 6.47 -6.77
CA ALA A 31 9.07 5.78 -7.94
C ALA A 31 10.12 6.69 -8.56
N GLY A 32 11.01 6.18 -9.42
CA GLY A 32 12.03 7.06 -9.97
C GLY A 32 13.32 7.11 -9.16
N VAL A 33 13.55 6.19 -8.21
CA VAL A 33 14.59 6.39 -7.20
C VAL A 33 15.87 5.60 -7.48
N GLU A 34 16.99 6.18 -7.08
CA GLU A 34 18.26 5.45 -6.96
C GLU A 34 18.31 4.70 -5.62
N GLN A 35 18.83 3.48 -5.64
CA GLN A 35 19.06 2.68 -4.43
C GLN A 35 20.49 2.88 -3.90
N PRO A 36 20.70 2.84 -2.57
CA PRO A 36 19.71 2.59 -1.52
C PRO A 36 18.88 3.84 -1.16
N TRP A 37 17.55 3.71 -1.17
CA TRP A 37 16.62 4.79 -0.80
C TRP A 37 16.09 4.64 0.63
N PRO A 38 15.82 5.73 1.38
CA PRO A 38 16.13 7.12 1.04
C PRO A 38 17.60 7.46 1.36
N PRO A 39 18.21 8.47 0.72
CA PRO A 39 19.57 8.91 1.03
C PRO A 39 19.68 9.62 2.39
N ALA A 40 18.58 10.18 2.87
CA ALA A 40 18.45 10.81 4.19
C ALA A 40 17.12 10.39 4.84
N PRO A 41 16.97 10.49 6.18
CA PRO A 41 15.72 10.13 6.83
C PRO A 41 14.53 10.92 6.26
N THR A 42 13.48 10.22 5.83
CA THR A 42 12.27 10.85 5.28
C THR A 42 11.00 10.30 5.93
N ARG A 43 9.92 11.08 5.95
CA ARG A 43 8.62 10.60 6.47
C ARG A 43 7.78 10.02 5.35
N CYS A 44 7.25 8.83 5.57
CA CYS A 44 6.31 8.22 4.64
C CYS A 44 5.05 9.09 4.47
N ARG A 45 4.65 9.41 3.24
CA ARG A 45 3.40 10.16 2.97
C ARG A 45 2.13 9.46 3.50
N HIS A 46 2.16 8.12 3.56
CA HIS A 46 1.02 7.26 3.91
C HIS A 46 0.86 6.97 5.40
N CYS A 47 1.94 6.62 6.09
CA CYS A 47 1.90 6.30 7.53
C CYS A 47 2.60 7.34 8.41
N ARG A 48 3.24 8.36 7.84
CA ARG A 48 3.97 9.46 8.52
C ARG A 48 5.12 9.03 9.45
N LEU A 49 5.36 7.73 9.60
CA LEU A 49 6.53 7.18 10.28
C LEU A 49 7.80 7.51 9.49
N LEU A 50 8.90 7.67 10.23
CA LEU A 50 10.22 7.98 9.68
C LEU A 50 10.82 6.72 9.05
N ILE A 51 11.24 6.81 7.79
CA ILE A 51 12.03 5.82 7.07
C ILE A 51 13.49 6.25 7.19
N GLY A 52 14.32 5.43 7.84
CA GLY A 52 15.75 5.68 7.96
C GLY A 52 16.47 5.50 6.61
N PRO A 53 17.72 6.00 6.48
CA PRO A 53 18.47 5.90 5.24
C PRO A 53 18.64 4.45 4.77
N GLY A 54 18.42 4.20 3.48
CA GLY A 54 18.51 2.86 2.87
C GLY A 54 17.53 1.81 3.43
N ARG A 55 16.45 2.24 4.12
CA ARG A 55 15.42 1.34 4.68
C ARG A 55 14.17 1.24 3.81
N GLY A 56 14.13 1.90 2.66
CA GLY A 56 13.12 1.67 1.64
C GLY A 56 13.19 0.22 1.14
N ARG A 57 12.03 -0.35 0.85
CA ARG A 57 11.95 -1.69 0.23
C ARG A 57 11.80 -1.54 -1.28
N GLN A 58 12.27 -2.53 -2.02
CA GLN A 58 12.11 -2.60 -3.48
C GLN A 58 10.78 -3.23 -3.91
N SER A 59 10.00 -3.79 -2.98
CA SER A 59 8.70 -4.38 -3.26
C SER A 59 7.65 -4.08 -2.19
N ALA A 60 6.38 -4.14 -2.60
CA ALA A 60 5.22 -4.15 -1.71
C ALA A 60 5.10 -5.45 -0.89
N ASP A 61 5.86 -6.49 -1.25
CA ASP A 61 5.74 -7.82 -0.66
C ASP A 61 6.55 -8.00 0.62
N ALA A 62 5.86 -8.32 1.70
CA ALA A 62 6.44 -8.86 2.92
C ALA A 62 5.86 -10.22 3.29
N ASN A 63 6.63 -11.01 4.05
CA ASN A 63 6.10 -12.17 4.76
C ASN A 63 4.89 -11.73 5.62
N PRO A 64 3.79 -12.50 5.66
CA PRO A 64 2.54 -12.11 6.34
C PRO A 64 2.69 -11.67 7.80
N GLY A 65 3.73 -12.10 8.52
CA GLY A 65 4.00 -11.72 9.92
C GLY A 65 4.76 -10.40 10.11
N ALA A 66 5.35 -9.80 9.06
CA ALA A 66 6.12 -8.56 9.15
C ALA A 66 5.27 -7.30 8.87
N ARG A 67 3.98 -7.48 8.55
CA ARG A 67 3.06 -6.41 8.16
C ARG A 67 2.17 -6.05 9.36
N GLY A 68 2.17 -4.79 9.80
CA GLY A 68 1.26 -4.36 10.86
C GLY A 68 1.60 -3.07 11.60
N THR A 69 2.84 -2.59 11.51
CA THR A 69 3.28 -1.37 12.23
C THR A 69 2.47 -0.12 11.88
N ALA A 70 1.95 -0.04 10.64
CA ALA A 70 1.12 1.09 10.22
C ALA A 70 -0.37 0.96 10.55
N ALA A 71 -0.86 -0.20 11.00
CA ALA A 71 -2.29 -0.44 11.19
C ALA A 71 -2.93 0.56 12.18
N GLY A 72 -2.24 0.89 13.28
CA GLY A 72 -2.70 1.90 14.23
C GLY A 72 -2.78 3.30 13.63
N VAL A 73 -1.82 3.67 12.77
CA VAL A 73 -1.82 4.97 12.09
C VAL A 73 -2.93 5.06 11.06
N PHE A 74 -3.17 4.00 10.29
CA PHE A 74 -4.29 3.94 9.34
C PHE A 74 -5.63 4.06 10.05
N ALA A 75 -5.82 3.34 11.16
CA ALA A 75 -7.02 3.45 11.98
C ALA A 75 -7.23 4.87 12.52
N HIS A 76 -6.16 5.52 12.99
CA HIS A 76 -6.23 6.90 13.45
C HIS A 76 -6.63 7.84 12.31
N ARG A 77 -5.97 7.74 11.15
CA ARG A 77 -6.25 8.59 9.99
C ARG A 77 -7.66 8.43 9.47
N ALA A 78 -8.12 7.20 9.30
CA ALA A 78 -9.46 6.89 8.80
C ALA A 78 -10.56 7.53 9.65
N LYS A 79 -10.38 7.60 10.99
CA LYS A 79 -11.31 8.25 11.91
C LYS A 79 -11.35 9.78 11.81
N HIS A 80 -10.36 10.38 11.17
CA HIS A 80 -10.21 11.84 11.04
C HIS A 80 -10.29 12.32 9.59
N SER A 81 -10.55 11.43 8.63
CA SER A 81 -10.83 11.81 7.25
C SER A 81 -12.22 12.45 7.16
N GLU A 82 -12.36 13.49 6.34
CA GLU A 82 -13.68 14.08 6.05
C GLU A 82 -14.59 13.03 5.40
N ALA A 83 -15.82 12.93 5.90
CA ALA A 83 -16.79 11.96 5.42
C ALA A 83 -17.22 12.34 3.99
N GLY A 84 -16.88 11.50 3.02
CA GLY A 84 -17.52 11.46 1.72
C GLY A 84 -18.87 10.74 1.78
N GLU A 85 -19.40 10.31 0.65
CA GLU A 85 -20.56 9.42 0.63
C GLU A 85 -20.20 8.08 1.28
N GLU A 86 -20.77 7.81 2.45
CA GLU A 86 -20.42 6.65 3.27
C GLU A 86 -20.87 5.34 2.58
N ALA A 87 -19.94 4.41 2.36
CA ALA A 87 -20.30 3.08 1.89
C ALA A 87 -21.19 2.33 2.90
N SER A 88 -22.21 1.63 2.37
CA SER A 88 -23.08 0.79 3.20
C SER A 88 -22.31 -0.36 3.87
N PRO A 89 -22.76 -0.84 5.04
CA PRO A 89 -22.14 -2.00 5.70
C PRO A 89 -22.06 -3.26 4.81
N ASP A 90 -23.05 -3.48 3.94
CA ASP A 90 -23.04 -4.59 2.97
C ASP A 90 -21.95 -4.43 1.92
N ARG A 91 -21.78 -3.22 1.37
CA ARG A 91 -20.72 -2.92 0.40
C ARG A 91 -19.34 -3.13 1.03
N VAL A 92 -19.15 -2.71 2.28
CA VAL A 92 -17.90 -2.92 3.01
C VAL A 92 -17.64 -4.41 3.25
N ARG A 93 -18.64 -5.20 3.65
CA ARG A 93 -18.49 -6.66 3.80
C ARG A 93 -18.06 -7.31 2.49
N GLU A 94 -18.73 -6.98 1.39
CA GLU A 94 -18.42 -7.50 0.06
C GLU A 94 -17.00 -7.14 -0.38
N ALA A 95 -16.60 -5.89 -0.19
CA ALA A 95 -15.24 -5.44 -0.48
C ALA A 95 -14.18 -6.23 0.32
N ILE A 96 -14.42 -6.47 1.61
CA ILE A 96 -13.51 -7.27 2.45
C ILE A 96 -13.42 -8.71 1.92
N ARG A 97 -14.55 -9.33 1.54
CA ARG A 97 -14.57 -10.69 0.97
C ARG A 97 -13.80 -10.76 -0.34
N SER A 98 -14.09 -9.85 -1.27
CA SER A 98 -13.40 -9.76 -2.57
C SER A 98 -11.88 -9.59 -2.42
N VAL A 99 -11.43 -8.70 -1.53
CA VAL A 99 -10.00 -8.51 -1.31
C VAL A 99 -9.37 -9.73 -0.64
N ALA A 100 -10.06 -10.36 0.32
CA ALA A 100 -9.57 -11.56 0.97
C ALA A 100 -9.38 -12.69 -0.05
N GLU A 101 -10.34 -12.90 -0.94
CA GLU A 101 -10.26 -13.86 -2.04
C GLU A 101 -9.07 -13.57 -2.97
N ARG A 102 -8.93 -12.32 -3.45
CA ARG A 102 -7.80 -11.89 -4.30
C ARG A 102 -6.43 -12.16 -3.66
N ARG A 103 -6.35 -12.07 -2.33
CA ARG A 103 -5.10 -12.28 -1.56
C ARG A 103 -4.94 -13.71 -1.06
N GLY A 104 -5.85 -14.63 -1.41
CA GLY A 104 -5.82 -16.03 -0.94
C GLY A 104 -5.98 -16.16 0.58
N ALA A 105 -6.70 -15.23 1.21
CA ALA A 105 -6.92 -15.17 2.66
C ALA A 105 -8.40 -15.36 2.99
N ARG A 106 -8.68 -15.78 4.23
CA ARG A 106 -10.04 -15.73 4.80
C ARG A 106 -10.36 -14.29 5.24
N PRO A 107 -11.62 -13.80 5.15
CA PRO A 107 -11.98 -12.44 5.55
C PRO A 107 -11.48 -12.05 6.94
N GLU A 108 -11.64 -12.93 7.94
CA GLU A 108 -11.19 -12.74 9.32
C GLU A 108 -9.66 -12.73 9.49
N ARG A 109 -8.91 -13.17 8.48
CA ARG A 109 -7.43 -13.19 8.44
C ARG A 109 -6.85 -12.09 7.56
N LEU A 110 -7.65 -11.37 6.78
CA LEU A 110 -7.17 -10.29 5.91
C LEU A 110 -6.49 -9.17 6.72
N LEU A 111 -5.29 -8.74 6.36
CA LEU A 111 -4.63 -7.63 7.06
C LEU A 111 -5.16 -6.28 6.56
N MET A 112 -5.24 -5.30 7.45
CA MET A 112 -5.67 -3.94 7.10
C MET A 112 -4.77 -3.31 6.03
N VAL A 113 -3.47 -3.62 6.08
CA VAL A 113 -2.48 -3.13 5.11
C VAL A 113 -2.76 -3.69 3.71
N ASP A 114 -3.09 -4.98 3.60
CA ASP A 114 -3.37 -5.62 2.31
C ASP A 114 -4.66 -5.07 1.68
N TYR A 115 -5.66 -4.76 2.53
CA TYR A 115 -6.86 -4.06 2.08
C TYR A 115 -6.53 -2.65 1.59
N GLN A 116 -5.76 -1.87 2.35
CA GLN A 116 -5.38 -0.51 1.96
C GLN A 116 -4.54 -0.47 0.69
N GLN A 117 -3.63 -1.43 0.49
CA GLN A 117 -2.87 -1.58 -0.74
C GLN A 117 -3.81 -1.75 -1.94
N THR A 118 -4.75 -2.70 -1.80
CA THR A 118 -5.70 -2.99 -2.87
C THR A 118 -6.63 -1.81 -3.14
N ALA A 119 -7.14 -1.15 -2.09
CA ALA A 119 -8.02 0.02 -2.22
C ALA A 119 -7.33 1.27 -2.81
N LEU A 120 -5.99 1.34 -2.79
CA LEU A 120 -5.25 2.41 -3.47
C LEU A 120 -5.06 2.15 -4.97
N GLU A 121 -5.19 0.88 -5.39
CA GLU A 121 -5.09 0.44 -6.79
C GLU A 121 -6.48 0.29 -7.43
N ASP A 122 -7.54 0.23 -6.63
CA ASP A 122 -8.91 -0.10 -7.02
C ASP A 122 -9.91 0.87 -6.36
N GLU A 123 -10.21 1.96 -7.08
CA GLU A 123 -11.11 3.04 -6.61
C GLU A 123 -12.56 2.58 -6.38
N SER A 124 -12.93 1.38 -6.84
CA SER A 124 -14.26 0.83 -6.58
C SER A 124 -14.43 0.38 -5.12
N LEU A 125 -13.32 0.11 -4.43
CA LEU A 125 -13.31 -0.33 -3.04
C LEU A 125 -13.57 0.83 -2.08
N PRO A 126 -14.39 0.63 -1.04
CA PRO A 126 -14.54 1.61 0.03
C PRO A 126 -13.19 1.92 0.69
N PRO A 127 -12.85 3.21 0.89
CA PRO A 127 -11.66 3.59 1.65
C PRO A 127 -11.76 3.11 3.10
N LEU A 128 -10.63 3.05 3.81
CA LEU A 128 -10.64 2.66 5.23
C LEU A 128 -11.54 3.55 6.10
N GLY A 129 -11.73 4.83 5.75
CA GLY A 129 -12.69 5.73 6.41
C GLY A 129 -14.06 5.08 6.56
N ASP A 130 -14.65 4.67 5.44
CA ASP A 130 -15.97 4.01 5.38
C ASP A 130 -16.01 2.71 6.19
N VAL A 131 -14.93 1.93 6.19
CA VAL A 131 -14.85 0.71 6.99
C VAL A 131 -14.96 1.02 8.49
N PHE A 132 -14.31 2.10 8.93
CA PHE A 132 -14.37 2.54 10.32
C PHE A 132 -15.70 3.22 10.65
N THR A 133 -16.30 3.97 9.73
CA THR A 133 -17.64 4.55 9.91
C THR A 133 -18.68 3.45 10.06
N ALA A 134 -18.67 2.44 9.18
CA ALA A 134 -19.66 1.36 9.20
C ALA A 134 -19.53 0.41 10.40
N PHE A 135 -18.32 0.11 10.88
CA PHE A 135 -18.09 -0.94 11.89
C PHE A 135 -17.33 -0.50 13.15
N GLY A 136 -16.81 0.72 13.20
CA GLY A 136 -16.02 1.25 14.32
C GLY A 136 -14.61 0.63 14.48
N SER A 137 -14.37 -0.56 13.95
CA SER A 137 -13.06 -1.21 13.96
C SER A 137 -12.87 -2.23 12.84
N TRP A 138 -11.63 -2.34 12.36
CA TRP A 138 -11.20 -3.36 11.40
C TRP A 138 -11.45 -4.80 11.89
N LYS A 139 -11.23 -5.06 13.18
CA LYS A 139 -11.47 -6.38 13.79
C LYS A 139 -12.94 -6.78 13.69
N ARG A 140 -13.87 -5.83 13.91
CA ARG A 140 -15.30 -6.09 13.78
C ARG A 140 -15.68 -6.27 12.31
N ALA A 141 -15.28 -5.35 11.43
CA ALA A 141 -15.60 -5.42 10.00
C ALA A 141 -15.24 -6.78 9.38
N ARG A 142 -14.02 -7.28 9.62
CA ARG A 142 -13.58 -8.60 9.10
C ARG A 142 -14.32 -9.79 9.70
N LYS A 143 -14.75 -9.70 10.96
CA LYS A 143 -15.57 -10.76 11.58
C LYS A 143 -16.95 -10.81 10.96
N GLU A 144 -17.59 -9.66 10.79
CA GLU A 144 -18.92 -9.55 10.15
C GLU A 144 -18.87 -10.02 8.69
N ALA A 145 -17.81 -9.67 7.96
CA ALA A 145 -17.60 -10.13 6.58
C ALA A 145 -17.36 -11.64 6.44
N ALA A 146 -17.01 -12.34 7.53
CA ALA A 146 -16.83 -13.79 7.52
C ALA A 146 -18.13 -14.57 7.82
N VAL A 147 -19.17 -13.90 8.32
CA VAL A 147 -20.43 -14.52 8.76
C VAL A 147 -21.54 -14.42 7.71
N GLY A 148 -21.46 -13.42 6.81
CA GLY A 148 -22.39 -13.24 5.69
C GLY A 148 -21.84 -13.76 4.37
#